data_AF-A0A399DZA8-F1
#
_entry.id   AF-A0A399DZA8-F1
#
_cell.length_a   1.000
_cell.length_b   1.000
_cell.length_c   1.000
_cell.angle_alpha   90.00
_cell.angle_beta   90.00
_cell.angle_gamma   90.00
#
_symmetry.space_group_name_H-M   'P 1'
#
loop_
_entity.id
_entity.type
_entity.pdbx_description
1 polymer ?
#
loop_
_entity_poly.entity_id
_entity_poly.type
_entity_poly.pdbx_seq_one_letter_code
_entity_poly.pdbx_strand_id
1 'polypeptide(L)'
;MPASPLSLSQGRRAELSRSLGTKLMGYLLSSTTASNRGLRTSDFFVTKYTPVPAVLVEMGYVTHPVEGLNLRNPLYLDRIAYGIARGVLEYLEHDYPVQ
;
A
#
# COMPACT_ATOMS: atom_id res chain seq x y z
N MET A 1 22.32 18.58 15.02
CA MET A 1 20.88 18.24 15.03
C MET A 1 20.76 16.78 15.46
N PRO A 2 20.20 16.45 16.64
CA PRO A 2 20.01 15.06 17.01
C PRO A 2 18.96 14.41 16.11
N ALA A 3 19.17 13.14 15.76
CA ALA A 3 18.26 12.37 14.92
C ALA A 3 16.89 12.23 15.61
N SER A 4 15.81 12.49 14.85
CA SER A 4 14.45 12.22 15.31
C SER A 4 14.32 10.72 15.65
N PRO A 5 13.65 10.33 16.76
CA PRO A 5 13.64 8.96 17.31
C PRO A 5 12.97 7.87 16.42
N LEU A 6 12.75 8.14 15.13
CA LEU A 6 12.09 7.25 14.16
C LEU A 6 12.93 6.96 12.91
N SER A 7 14.24 7.24 12.92
CA SER A 7 15.11 6.94 11.77
C SER A 7 15.36 5.43 11.62
N LEU A 8 14.39 4.72 11.04
CA LEU A 8 14.56 3.32 10.60
C LEU A 8 15.69 3.23 9.58
N SER A 9 16.54 2.20 9.68
CA SER A 9 17.55 1.91 8.65
C SER A 9 16.89 1.68 7.29
N GLN A 10 17.60 1.96 6.19
CA GLN A 10 17.03 1.79 4.85
C GLN A 10 16.55 0.35 4.60
N GLY A 11 17.31 -0.65 5.07
CA GLY A 11 16.91 -2.06 5.00
C GLY A 11 15.65 -2.35 5.79
N ARG A 12 15.56 -1.86 7.04
CA ARG A 12 14.37 -2.06 7.87
C ARG A 12 13.13 -1.37 7.29
N ARG A 13 13.28 -0.18 6.71
CA ARG A 13 12.18 0.50 6.00
C ARG A 13 11.72 -0.33 4.81
N ALA A 14 12.63 -0.87 4.01
CA ALA A 14 12.27 -1.68 2.84
C ALA A 14 11.53 -2.98 3.23
N GLU A 15 11.93 -3.63 4.31
CA GLU A 15 11.23 -4.80 4.87
C GLU A 15 9.81 -4.44 5.31
N LEU A 16 9.67 -3.37 6.10
CA LEU A 16 8.39 -2.91 6.61
C LEU A 16 7.45 -2.42 5.48
N SER A 17 7.98 -1.72 4.48
CA SER A 17 7.23 -1.33 3.28
C SER A 17 6.74 -2.56 2.51
N ARG A 18 7.56 -3.62 2.43
CA ARG A 18 7.16 -4.87 1.76
C ARG A 18 6.06 -5.59 2.54
N SER A 19 6.14 -5.64 3.88
CA SER A 19 5.09 -6.21 4.72
C SER A 19 3.78 -5.42 4.58
N LEU A 20 3.83 -4.09 4.71
CA LEU A 20 2.69 -3.20 4.46
C LEU A 20 2.04 -3.47 3.09
N GLY A 21 2.85 -3.48 2.02
CA GLY A 21 2.37 -3.75 0.66
C GLY A 21 1.72 -5.12 0.50
N THR A 22 2.24 -6.15 1.19
CA THR A 22 1.67 -7.50 1.18
C THR A 22 0.29 -7.54 1.84
N LYS A 23 0.14 -6.89 3.01
CA LYS A 23 -1.15 -6.79 3.70
C LYS A 23 -2.18 -6.03 2.86
N LEU A 24 -1.80 -4.87 2.31
CA LEU A 24 -2.68 -4.08 1.44
C LEU A 24 -3.14 -4.87 0.21
N MET A 25 -2.22 -5.57 -0.47
CA MET A 25 -2.55 -6.37 -1.65
C MET A 25 -3.58 -7.46 -1.33
N GLY A 26 -3.43 -8.16 -0.21
CA GLY A 26 -4.38 -9.20 0.21
C GLY A 26 -5.80 -8.67 0.40
N TYR A 27 -5.96 -7.55 1.11
CA TYR A 27 -7.26 -6.93 1.36
C TYR A 27 -7.85 -6.22 0.13
N LEU A 28 -7.02 -5.65 -0.75
CA LEU A 28 -7.48 -5.08 -2.01
C LEU A 28 -8.05 -6.15 -2.94
N LEU A 29 -7.35 -7.27 -3.10
CA LEU A 29 -7.81 -8.36 -3.98
C LEU A 29 -9.11 -8.99 -3.46
N SER A 30 -9.24 -9.19 -2.15
CA SER A 30 -10.44 -9.78 -1.55
C SER A 30 -11.66 -8.85 -1.62
N SER A 31 -11.46 -7.53 -1.49
CA SER A 31 -12.56 -6.55 -1.51
C SER A 31 -13.00 -6.13 -2.91
N THR A 32 -12.11 -6.17 -3.90
CA THR A 32 -12.37 -5.63 -5.24
C THR A 32 -12.49 -6.69 -6.34
N THR A 33 -11.97 -7.90 -6.11
CA THR A 33 -11.78 -8.94 -7.15
C THR A 33 -10.92 -8.49 -8.35
N ALA A 34 -10.10 -7.45 -8.17
CA ALA A 34 -9.21 -6.95 -9.21
C ALA A 34 -8.15 -8.00 -9.61
N SER A 35 -7.60 -7.85 -10.81
CA SER A 35 -6.50 -8.70 -11.26
C SER A 35 -5.23 -8.45 -10.44
N ASN A 36 -4.61 -9.51 -9.94
CA ASN A 36 -3.37 -9.43 -9.17
C ASN A 36 -2.16 -9.15 -10.09
N ARG A 37 -1.47 -8.03 -9.86
CA ARG A 37 -0.26 -7.61 -10.60
C ARG A 37 1.03 -7.73 -9.79
N GLY A 38 0.93 -8.26 -8.58
CA GLY A 38 2.02 -8.49 -7.66
C GLY A 38 2.56 -7.22 -6.99
N LEU A 39 3.37 -7.43 -5.96
CA LEU A 39 4.10 -6.37 -5.29
C LEU A 39 5.42 -6.10 -6.04
N ARG A 40 5.69 -4.84 -6.35
CA ARG A 40 6.89 -4.42 -7.11
C ARG A 40 7.70 -3.42 -6.31
N THR A 41 9.03 -3.54 -6.39
CA THR A 41 9.95 -2.53 -5.86
C THR A 41 10.26 -1.52 -6.96
N SER A 42 10.15 -0.24 -6.66
CA SER A 42 10.48 0.86 -7.58
C SER A 42 10.88 2.11 -6.82
N ASP A 43 11.75 2.92 -7.42
CA ASP A 43 12.36 4.10 -6.82
C ASP A 43 11.51 5.36 -7.02
N PHE A 44 10.22 5.28 -6.69
CA PHE A 44 9.36 6.47 -6.72
C PHE A 44 9.77 7.46 -5.64
N PHE A 45 9.79 8.75 -5.99
CA PHE A 45 10.20 9.82 -5.07
C PHE A 45 9.47 9.75 -3.72
N VAL A 46 8.15 9.53 -3.76
CA VAL A 46 7.27 9.49 -2.59
C VAL A 46 7.51 8.30 -1.66
N THR A 47 8.01 7.17 -2.17
CA THR A 47 8.33 5.98 -1.37
C THR A 47 9.81 5.91 -0.99
N LYS A 48 10.69 6.57 -1.75
CA LYS A 48 12.15 6.53 -1.55
C LYS A 48 12.64 7.51 -0.47
N TYR A 49 12.09 8.72 -0.44
CA TYR A 49 12.59 9.83 0.39
C TYR A 49 11.78 10.07 1.67
N THR A 50 10.94 9.11 2.06
CA THR A 50 10.14 9.17 3.29
C THR A 50 10.85 8.45 4.45
N PRO A 51 10.78 9.00 5.69
CA PRO A 51 11.44 8.41 6.86
C PRO A 51 10.70 7.18 7.42
N VAL A 52 9.48 6.89 6.94
CA VAL A 52 8.62 5.80 7.41
C VAL A 52 8.42 4.73 6.33
N PRO A 53 7.91 3.53 6.68
CA PRO A 53 7.46 2.56 5.69
C PRO A 53 6.40 3.17 4.76
N ALA A 54 6.51 2.90 3.46
CA ALA A 54 5.67 3.53 2.44
C ALA A 54 5.49 2.64 1.20
N VAL A 55 4.29 2.74 0.62
CA VAL A 55 3.87 2.02 -0.58
C VAL A 55 3.06 2.94 -1.50
N LEU A 56 3.13 2.69 -2.81
CA LEU A 56 2.27 3.33 -3.80
C LEU A 56 1.32 2.25 -4.33
N VAL A 57 0.02 2.54 -4.33
CA VAL A 57 -1.01 1.61 -4.79
C VAL A 57 -1.52 2.04 -6.16
N GLU A 58 -1.23 1.22 -7.18
CA GLU A 58 -1.82 1.35 -8.50
C GLU A 58 -3.19 0.66 -8.50
N MET A 59 -4.27 1.44 -8.39
CA MET A 59 -5.64 0.94 -8.23
C MET A 59 -6.27 0.38 -9.52
N GLY A 60 -5.68 0.67 -10.68
CA GLY A 60 -6.12 0.20 -11.99
C GLY A 60 -5.75 1.16 -13.10
N TYR A 61 -5.96 0.74 -14.35
CA TYR A 61 -5.70 1.54 -15.54
C TYR A 61 -6.97 2.26 -16.02
N VAL A 62 -6.97 3.60 -15.93
CA VAL A 62 -8.10 4.44 -16.40
C VAL A 62 -8.40 4.28 -17.90
N THR A 63 -7.40 3.89 -18.69
CA THR A 63 -7.51 3.64 -20.14
C THR A 63 -8.00 2.23 -20.49
N HIS A 64 -8.05 1.32 -19.52
CA HIS A 64 -8.50 -0.05 -19.77
C HIS A 64 -10.03 -0.11 -19.78
N PRO A 65 -10.67 -0.80 -20.75
CA PRO A 65 -12.12 -0.75 -20.93
C PRO A 65 -12.92 -1.22 -19.70
N VAL A 66 -12.44 -2.25 -19.00
CA VAL A 66 -13.09 -2.76 -17.78
C VAL A 66 -12.68 -1.97 -16.53
N GLU A 67 -11.39 -1.83 -16.26
CA GLU A 67 -10.91 -1.14 -15.04
C GLU A 67 -11.28 0.33 -15.01
N GLY A 68 -11.22 1.04 -16.15
CA GLY A 68 -11.64 2.43 -16.24
C GLY A 68 -13.12 2.63 -15.90
N LEU A 69 -13.99 1.67 -16.23
CA LEU A 69 -15.39 1.71 -15.81
C LEU A 69 -15.54 1.46 -14.30
N ASN A 70 -14.78 0.50 -13.76
CA ASN A 70 -14.77 0.23 -12.31
C ASN A 70 -14.28 1.45 -11.51
N LEU A 71 -13.22 2.13 -11.96
CA LEU A 71 -12.68 3.33 -11.31
C LEU A 71 -13.63 4.53 -11.33
N ARG A 72 -14.70 4.48 -12.12
CA ARG A 72 -15.78 5.49 -12.12
C ARG A 72 -16.96 5.10 -11.25
N ASN A 73 -16.99 3.87 -10.73
CA ASN A 73 -18.07 3.37 -9.90
C ASN A 73 -17.80 3.69 -8.41
N PRO A 74 -18.62 4.50 -7.74
CA PRO A 74 -18.44 4.83 -6.33
C PRO A 74 -18.37 3.60 -5.41
N LEU A 75 -19.18 2.57 -5.67
CA LEU A 75 -19.16 1.34 -4.86
C LEU A 75 -17.86 0.56 -5.03
N TYR A 76 -17.19 0.67 -6.18
CA TYR A 76 -15.88 0.05 -6.39
C TYR A 76 -14.78 0.84 -5.67
N LEU A 77 -14.87 2.18 -5.69
CA LEU A 77 -13.97 3.04 -4.92
C LEU A 77 -14.10 2.81 -3.42
N ASP A 78 -15.32 2.60 -2.91
CA ASP A 78 -15.56 2.24 -1.50
C ASP A 78 -14.90 0.91 -1.14
N ARG A 79 -14.95 -0.09 -2.04
CA ARG A 79 -14.25 -1.37 -1.85
C ARG A 79 -12.73 -1.19 -1.82
N ILE A 80 -12.17 -0.36 -2.71
CA ILE A 80 -10.74 -0.02 -2.68
C ILE A 80 -10.39 0.64 -1.34
N ALA A 81 -11.14 1.65 -0.93
CA ALA A 81 -10.90 2.37 0.32
C ALA A 81 -10.97 1.44 1.53
N TYR A 82 -11.99 0.56 1.59
CA TYR A 82 -12.12 -0.47 2.60
C TYR A 82 -10.89 -1.41 2.61
N GLY A 83 -10.48 -1.91 1.44
CA GLY A 83 -9.31 -2.79 1.33
C GLY A 83 -8.02 -2.14 1.82
N ILE A 84 -7.79 -0.87 1.47
CA ILE A 84 -6.63 -0.10 1.95
C ILE A 84 -6.70 0.07 3.46
N ALA A 85 -7.84 0.53 3.99
CA ALA A 85 -8.01 0.77 5.44
C ALA A 85 -7.77 -0.51 6.25
N ARG A 86 -8.34 -1.65 5.82
CA ARG A 86 -8.13 -2.95 6.46
C ARG A 86 -6.68 -3.41 6.39
N GLY A 87 -6.03 -3.25 5.23
CA GLY A 87 -4.62 -3.60 5.06
C GLY A 87 -3.67 -2.77 5.91
N VAL A 88 -3.94 -1.46 6.05
CA VAL A 88 -3.18 -0.57 6.94
C VAL A 88 -3.39 -0.96 8.40
N LEU A 89 -4.64 -1.20 8.83
CA LEU A 89 -4.93 -1.60 10.21
C LEU A 89 -4.24 -2.92 10.58
N GLU A 90 -4.36 -3.92 9.72
CA GLU A 90 -3.68 -5.21 9.89
C GLU A 90 -2.17 -5.05 10.05
N TYR A 91 -1.55 -4.20 9.23
CA TYR A 91 -0.13 -3.90 9.33
C TYR A 91 0.23 -3.21 10.65
N LEU A 92 -0.58 -2.23 11.09
CA LEU A 92 -0.35 -1.53 12.35
C LEU A 92 -0.47 -2.45 13.57
N GLU A 93 -1.38 -3.43 13.52
CA GLU A 93 -1.61 -4.38 14.62
C GLU A 93 -0.50 -5.43 14.75
N HIS A 94 0.08 -5.89 13.63
CA HIS A 94 0.93 -7.08 13.63
C HIS A 94 2.41 -6.82 13.27
N ASP A 95 2.68 -5.80 12.45
CA ASP A 95 3.97 -5.66 11.78
C ASP A 95 4.63 -4.31 12.03
N TYR A 96 3.85 -3.27 12.34
CA TYR A 96 4.41 -1.94 12.63
C TYR A 96 5.23 -2.01 13.92
N PRO A 97 6.47 -1.48 13.93
CA PRO A 97 7.29 -1.46 15.12
C PRO A 97 6.64 -0.55 16.17
N VAL A 98 5.93 -1.15 17.12
CA VAL A 98 5.54 -0.52 18.37
C VAL A 98 6.78 -0.34 19.26
N GLN A 99 6.80 0.77 19.99
CA GLN A 99 7.81 1.08 21.00
C GLN A 99 7.71 0.14 22.21
#